data_AF-A0A925WFQ2-F1
#
_entry.id   AF-A0A925WFQ2-F1
#
_cell.length_a   1.000
_cell.length_b   1.000
_cell.length_c   1.000
_cell.angle_alpha   90.00
_cell.angle_beta   90.00
_cell.angle_gamma   90.00
#
_symmetry.space_group_name_H-M   'P 1'
#
loop_
_entity.id
_entity.type
_entity.pdbx_description
1 polymer ?
#
loop_
_entity_poly.entity_id
_entity_poly.type
_entity_poly.pdbx_seq_one_letter_code
_entity_poly.pdbx_strand_id
1 'polypeptide(L)'
;EKADWSAGDFAYLGGGSAEWANWARGVLALRSLGSHSVFELRAAKRGGRLGWKEPDGETKAFAKVIAHAAEPGVICWREADASEVPMPAKGKRVPTADDIMPHVPLDKPIAKEQLRSKANAAGIALNKINPLLAELIEVERLFDWQEKRSGTNPRIMLSRHPKPESDMIK
;
A
#
# COMPACT_ATOMS: atom_id res chain seq x y z
N GLU A 1 8.39 2.80 1.47
CA GLU A 1 7.60 4.03 1.62
C GLU A 1 6.11 3.67 1.58
N LYS A 2 5.26 4.26 2.43
CA LYS A 2 3.80 4.01 2.39
C LYS A 2 3.18 4.87 1.29
N ALA A 3 2.32 4.28 0.45
CA ALA A 3 1.74 4.97 -0.70
C ALA A 3 0.73 6.07 -0.32
N ASP A 4 0.09 5.97 0.85
CA ASP A 4 -1.04 6.82 1.23
C ASP A 4 -0.69 7.83 2.32
N TRP A 5 0.26 8.73 2.04
CA TRP A 5 0.55 9.84 2.95
C TRP A 5 -0.47 10.98 2.76
N SER A 6 -1.17 11.31 3.84
CA SER A 6 -2.07 12.46 3.92
C SER A 6 -1.28 13.76 4.11
N ALA A 7 -1.91 14.92 3.88
CA ALA A 7 -1.27 16.22 4.11
C ALA A 7 -0.75 16.41 5.55
N GLY A 8 -1.37 15.76 6.53
CA GLY A 8 -0.90 15.72 7.91
C GLY A 8 0.44 15.02 8.05
N ASP A 9 0.63 13.89 7.37
CA ASP A 9 1.85 13.08 7.46
C ASP A 9 3.09 13.85 6.94
N PHE A 10 2.92 14.68 5.91
CA PHE A 10 3.99 15.55 5.41
C PHE A 10 4.37 16.67 6.38
N ALA A 11 3.45 17.14 7.22
CA ALA A 11 3.78 18.11 8.27
C ALA A 11 4.65 17.48 9.38
N TYR A 12 4.60 16.15 9.52
CA TYR A 12 5.38 15.37 10.48
C TYR A 12 6.61 14.68 9.87
N LEU A 13 6.97 15.01 8.63
CA LEU A 13 8.16 14.47 7.96
C LEU A 13 9.47 14.84 8.71
N GLY A 14 9.42 15.85 9.58
CA GLY A 14 10.48 16.19 10.55
C GLY A 14 10.76 15.16 11.65
N GLY A 15 10.24 13.93 11.54
CA GLY A 15 10.70 12.78 12.31
C GLY A 15 10.47 12.88 13.81
N GLY A 16 9.23 12.72 14.27
CA GLY A 16 8.92 12.56 15.70
C GLY A 16 9.06 13.80 16.57
N SER A 17 9.74 14.85 16.09
CA SER A 17 9.93 16.12 16.78
C SER A 17 9.02 17.22 16.21
N ALA A 18 7.73 17.11 16.51
CA ALA A 18 6.71 18.05 16.07
C ALA A 18 6.94 19.48 16.58
N GLU A 19 7.73 19.66 17.65
CA GLU A 19 8.12 20.94 18.23
C GLU A 19 8.86 21.86 17.24
N TRP A 20 9.72 21.30 16.38
CA TRP A 20 10.45 22.08 15.37
C TRP A 20 9.59 22.42 14.16
N ALA A 21 8.68 21.51 13.76
CA ALA A 21 7.80 21.71 12.61
C ALA A 21 6.56 22.57 12.93
N ASN A 22 6.06 22.55 14.17
CA ASN A 22 4.85 23.29 14.54
C ASN A 22 5.10 24.77 14.85
N TRP A 23 6.31 25.14 15.29
CA TRP A 23 6.66 26.54 15.49
C TRP A 23 6.62 27.32 14.17
N ALA A 24 7.11 26.71 13.09
CA ALA A 24 7.05 27.31 11.76
C ALA A 24 5.59 27.44 11.27
N ARG A 25 5.21 28.65 10.84
CA ARG A 25 3.85 28.93 10.34
C ARG A 25 3.57 28.24 8.99
N GLY A 26 4.60 27.84 8.26
CA GLY A 26 4.55 27.01 7.06
C GLY A 26 5.76 26.09 7.01
N VAL A 27 5.55 24.86 6.55
CA VAL A 27 6.60 23.83 6.39
C VAL A 27 6.53 23.34 4.95
N LEU A 28 7.68 23.37 4.27
CA LEU A 28 7.85 22.75 2.97
C LEU A 28 8.59 21.43 3.16
N ALA A 29 8.04 20.36 2.61
CA ALA A 29 8.65 19.05 2.64
C ALA A 29 9.30 18.78 1.28
N LEU A 30 10.55 18.32 1.29
CA LEU A 30 11.24 17.86 0.08
C LEU A 30 11.26 16.33 0.09
N ARG A 31 10.82 15.72 -1.01
CA ARG A 31 10.78 14.27 -1.20
C ARG A 31 11.50 13.87 -2.48
N SER A 32 12.39 12.89 -2.41
CA SER A 32 13.00 12.32 -3.62
C SER A 32 11.97 11.49 -4.39
N LEU A 33 11.93 11.64 -5.71
CA LEU A 33 11.09 10.82 -6.59
C LEU A 33 11.80 9.54 -7.07
N GLY A 34 12.81 9.07 -6.33
CA GLY A 34 13.68 7.98 -6.75
C GLY A 34 14.87 8.44 -7.62
N SER A 35 15.04 9.75 -7.77
CA SER A 35 16.22 10.38 -8.37
C SER A 35 16.99 11.19 -7.33
N HIS A 36 18.31 11.32 -7.52
CA HIS A 36 19.19 12.17 -6.71
C HIS A 36 19.19 13.63 -7.18
N SER A 37 18.60 13.93 -8.34
CA SER A 37 18.58 15.26 -8.95
C SER A 37 17.18 15.88 -9.04
N VAL A 38 16.12 15.07 -8.87
CA VAL A 38 14.72 15.48 -9.04
C VAL A 38 13.90 15.13 -7.80
N PHE A 39 13.17 16.12 -7.31
CA PHE A 39 12.47 16.08 -6.04
C PHE A 39 11.07 16.69 -6.15
N GLU A 40 10.14 16.21 -5.34
CA GLU A 40 8.88 16.87 -5.08
C GLU A 40 9.03 17.82 -3.89
N LEU A 41 8.76 19.10 -4.11
CA LEU A 41 8.61 20.10 -3.07
C LEU A 41 7.12 20.24 -2.74
N ARG A 42 6.73 19.92 -1.50
CA ARG A 42 5.34 19.90 -1.05
C ARG A 42 5.07 20.90 0.05
N ALA A 43 4.03 21.72 -0.13
CA ALA A 43 3.57 22.73 0.80
C ALA A 43 2.26 22.29 1.48
N ALA A 44 2.31 21.19 2.24
CA ALA A 44 1.11 20.58 2.81
C ALA A 44 0.34 21.48 3.79
N LYS A 45 1.07 22.30 4.57
CA LYS A 45 0.48 23.23 5.55
C LYS A 45 0.53 24.67 5.01
N ARG A 46 -0.65 25.26 4.77
CA ARG A 46 -0.82 26.63 4.24
C ARG A 46 -0.26 26.86 2.82
N GLY A 47 0.00 25.80 2.04
CA GLY A 47 0.49 25.93 0.66
C GLY A 47 -0.39 26.78 -0.26
N GLY A 48 -1.69 26.88 0.02
CA GLY A 48 -2.61 27.74 -0.72
C GLY A 48 -2.29 29.24 -0.65
N ARG A 49 -1.34 29.67 0.20
CA ARG A 49 -0.81 31.05 0.25
C ARG A 49 0.40 31.27 -0.69
N LEU A 50 1.00 30.21 -1.21
CA LEU A 50 2.13 30.31 -2.15
C LEU A 50 1.68 30.71 -3.56
N GLY A 51 0.37 30.66 -3.83
CA GLY A 51 -0.18 31.00 -5.13
C GLY A 51 0.23 30.02 -6.24
N TRP A 52 0.76 28.85 -5.88
CA TRP A 52 1.06 27.80 -6.85
C TRP A 52 -0.24 27.33 -7.51
N LYS A 53 -0.16 27.15 -8.81
CA LYS A 53 -1.26 26.74 -9.66
C LYS A 53 -0.85 25.49 -10.44
N GLU A 54 -1.82 24.63 -10.67
CA GLU A 54 -1.68 23.52 -11.60
C GLU A 54 -1.56 24.05 -13.05
N PRO A 55 -1.23 23.20 -14.03
CA PRO A 55 -1.13 23.62 -15.44
C PRO A 55 -2.40 24.29 -16.01
N ASP A 56 -3.55 24.06 -15.37
CA ASP A 56 -4.83 24.70 -15.72
C ASP A 56 -4.90 26.18 -15.36
N GLY A 57 -3.97 26.69 -14.55
CA GLY A 57 -3.91 28.09 -14.13
C GLY A 57 -4.98 28.53 -13.11
N GLU A 58 -5.86 27.62 -12.68
CA GLU A 58 -6.99 27.91 -11.79
C GLU A 58 -6.93 27.09 -10.49
N THR A 59 -6.58 25.82 -10.59
CA THR A 59 -6.50 24.92 -9.44
C THR A 59 -5.25 25.22 -8.64
N LYS A 60 -5.40 25.29 -7.31
CA LYS A 60 -4.26 25.50 -6.41
C LYS A 60 -3.41 24.25 -6.35
N ALA A 61 -2.16 24.38 -6.73
CA ALA A 61 -1.16 23.34 -6.55
C ALA A 61 -0.58 23.41 -5.13
N PHE A 62 -0.32 22.25 -4.54
CA PHE A 62 0.34 22.13 -3.23
C PHE A 62 1.68 21.42 -3.33
N ALA A 63 2.09 21.03 -4.54
CA ALA A 63 3.35 20.40 -4.83
C ALA A 63 3.91 20.95 -6.15
N LYS A 64 5.23 20.99 -6.25
CA LYS A 64 5.97 21.23 -7.49
C LYS A 64 7.11 20.23 -7.61
N VAL A 65 7.45 19.86 -8.83
CA VAL A 65 8.66 19.09 -9.08
C VAL A 65 9.81 20.06 -9.33
N ILE A 66 10.87 19.92 -8.54
CA ILE A 66 12.06 20.75 -8.64
C ILE A 66 13.30 19.88 -8.86
N ALA A 67 14.30 20.45 -9.50
CA ALA A 67 15.57 19.81 -9.76
C ALA A 67 16.73 20.75 -9.43
N HIS A 68 17.91 20.17 -9.21
CA HIS A 68 19.15 20.96 -9.22
C HIS A 68 19.44 21.47 -10.64
N ALA A 69 20.07 22.65 -10.74
CA ALA A 69 20.67 23.09 -11.99
C ALA A 69 21.69 22.06 -12.48
N ALA A 70 21.67 21.75 -13.79
CA ALA A 70 22.60 20.79 -14.39
C ALA A 70 23.96 21.42 -14.75
N GLU A 71 24.03 22.75 -14.75
CA GLU A 71 25.21 23.51 -15.14
C GLU A 71 26.33 23.39 -14.09
N PRO A 72 27.54 22.96 -14.48
CA PRO A 72 28.66 22.88 -13.57
C PRO A 72 28.97 24.24 -12.92
N GLY A 73 29.07 24.25 -11.59
CA GLY A 73 29.35 25.47 -10.82
C GLY A 73 28.12 26.30 -10.44
N VAL A 74 26.92 25.91 -10.87
CA VAL A 74 25.66 26.58 -10.49
C VAL A 74 24.95 25.78 -9.39
N ILE A 75 24.76 26.40 -8.23
CA ILE A 75 24.05 25.80 -7.09
C ILE A 75 22.71 26.53 -6.91
N CYS A 76 21.71 26.14 -7.70
CA CYS A 76 20.35 26.63 -7.55
C CYS A 76 19.31 25.53 -7.83
N TRP A 77 18.09 25.78 -7.37
CA TRP A 77 16.92 24.96 -7.65
C TRP A 77 16.14 25.57 -8.82
N ARG A 78 15.65 24.72 -9.71
CA ARG A 78 14.77 25.08 -10.82
C ARG A 78 13.54 24.18 -10.83
N GLU A 79 12.50 24.61 -11.52
CA GLU A 79 11.39 23.71 -11.84
C GLU A 79 11.89 22.63 -12.81
N ALA A 80 11.52 21.38 -12.54
CA ALA A 80 11.91 20.26 -13.37
C ALA A 80 11.02 20.18 -14.61
N ASP A 81 11.60 19.83 -15.76
CA ASP A 81 10.81 19.57 -16.95
C ASP A 81 10.09 18.22 -16.83
N ALA A 82 8.95 18.07 -17.51
CA ALA A 82 8.16 16.85 -17.47
C ALA A 82 8.95 15.61 -17.92
N SER A 83 9.95 15.79 -18.79
CA SER A 83 10.84 14.71 -19.26
C SER A 83 11.86 14.23 -18.23
N GLU A 84 12.14 15.02 -17.19
CA GLU A 84 13.13 14.71 -16.16
C GLU A 84 12.51 13.99 -14.96
N VAL A 85 11.18 13.97 -14.88
CA VAL A 85 10.44 13.27 -13.83
C VAL A 85 10.65 11.77 -14.02
N PRO A 86 11.33 11.07 -13.09
CA PRO A 86 11.45 9.62 -13.18
C PRO A 86 10.06 9.00 -13.16
N MET A 87 9.81 8.02 -14.04
CA MET A 87 8.57 7.27 -13.98
C MET A 87 8.41 6.67 -12.58
N PRO A 88 7.21 6.76 -11.97
CA PRO A 88 7.01 6.19 -10.65
C PRO A 88 7.43 4.72 -10.67
N ALA A 89 8.32 4.33 -9.75
CA ALA A 89 8.64 2.93 -9.54
C ALA A 89 7.30 2.20 -9.36
N LYS A 90 7.03 1.18 -10.20
CA LYS A 90 5.77 0.42 -10.18
C LYS A 90 5.41 0.14 -8.72
N GLY A 91 4.30 0.72 -8.25
CA GLY A 91 3.83 0.50 -6.90
C GLY A 91 3.75 -1.00 -6.62
N LYS A 92 4.11 -1.42 -5.40
CA LYS A 92 3.99 -2.83 -5.02
C LYS A 92 2.54 -3.27 -5.26
N ARG A 93 2.34 -4.27 -6.12
CA ARG A 93 1.01 -4.82 -6.42
C ARG A 93 0.33 -5.20 -5.10
N VAL A 94 -0.88 -4.69 -4.88
CA VAL A 94 -1.71 -5.08 -3.74
C VAL A 94 -2.23 -6.49 -4.02
N PRO A 95 -1.97 -7.48 -3.14
CA PRO A 95 -2.53 -8.82 -3.30
C PRO A 95 -4.05 -8.79 -3.20
N THR A 96 -4.70 -9.55 -4.06
CA THR A 96 -6.16 -9.65 -4.20
C THR A 96 -6.64 -11.05 -3.85
N ALA A 97 -7.96 -11.23 -3.70
CA ALA A 97 -8.58 -12.52 -3.41
C ALA A 97 -8.21 -13.58 -4.47
N ASP A 98 -8.06 -13.19 -5.73
CA ASP A 98 -7.64 -14.08 -6.81
C ASP A 98 -6.21 -14.60 -6.67
N ASP A 99 -5.34 -13.93 -5.91
CA ASP A 99 -3.98 -14.41 -5.64
C ASP A 99 -3.97 -15.56 -4.62
N ILE A 100 -5.06 -15.78 -3.87
CA ILE A 100 -5.20 -16.90 -2.92
C ILE A 100 -5.69 -18.17 -3.61
N MET A 101 -6.55 -18.06 -4.63
CA MET A 101 -7.19 -19.19 -5.30
C MET A 101 -6.19 -20.22 -5.87
N PRO A 102 -5.07 -19.86 -6.52
CA PRO A 102 -4.07 -20.82 -7.01
C PRO A 102 -3.47 -21.72 -5.93
N HIS A 103 -3.52 -21.31 -4.65
CA HIS A 103 -2.97 -22.08 -3.54
C HIS A 103 -3.97 -23.07 -2.92
N VAL A 104 -5.26 -22.96 -3.28
CA VAL A 104 -6.30 -23.88 -2.86
C VAL A 104 -6.44 -24.98 -3.93
N PRO A 105 -6.19 -26.26 -3.59
CA PRO A 105 -6.37 -27.36 -4.53
C PRO A 105 -7.81 -27.45 -5.05
N LEU A 106 -7.99 -27.95 -6.28
CA LEU A 106 -9.30 -28.11 -6.90
C LEU A 106 -10.10 -29.23 -6.23
N ASP A 107 -9.49 -30.40 -6.02
CA ASP A 107 -10.21 -31.62 -5.64
C ASP A 107 -10.13 -31.96 -4.14
N LYS A 108 -9.26 -31.28 -3.38
CA LYS A 108 -8.98 -31.64 -1.98
C LYS A 108 -9.02 -30.43 -1.04
N PRO A 109 -9.65 -30.56 0.14
CA PRO A 109 -9.62 -29.51 1.14
C PRO A 109 -8.19 -29.34 1.68
N ILE A 110 -7.75 -28.09 1.86
CA ILE A 110 -6.43 -27.75 2.40
C ILE A 110 -6.58 -27.16 3.80
N ALA A 111 -5.70 -27.54 4.72
CA ALA A 111 -5.71 -26.95 6.06
C ALA A 111 -5.40 -25.44 5.98
N LYS A 112 -6.13 -24.63 6.75
CA LYS A 112 -5.94 -23.16 6.78
C LYS A 112 -4.49 -22.75 6.99
N GLU A 113 -3.77 -23.40 7.92
CA GLU A 113 -2.35 -23.12 8.18
C GLU A 113 -1.43 -23.46 7.01
N GLN A 114 -1.71 -24.56 6.29
CA GLN A 114 -0.94 -24.93 5.09
C GLN A 114 -1.17 -23.93 3.96
N LEU A 115 -2.40 -23.44 3.80
CA LEU A 115 -2.72 -22.39 2.82
C LEU A 115 -2.00 -21.08 3.14
N ARG A 116 -1.99 -20.67 4.43
CA ARG A 116 -1.26 -19.49 4.90
C ARG A 116 0.24 -19.59 4.61
N SER A 117 0.84 -20.75 4.85
CA SER A 117 2.25 -21.00 4.56
C SER A 117 2.55 -20.91 3.05
N LYS A 118 1.73 -21.53 2.20
CA LYS A 118 1.90 -21.47 0.72
C LYS A 118 1.73 -20.05 0.17
N ALA A 119 0.69 -19.34 0.58
CA ALA A 119 0.44 -17.96 0.15
C ALA A 119 1.53 -17.01 0.65
N ASN A 120 2.09 -17.25 1.85
CA ASN A 120 3.21 -16.48 2.35
C ASN A 120 4.50 -16.74 1.56
N ALA A 121 4.78 -17.99 1.20
CA ALA A 121 5.90 -18.34 0.33
C ALA A 121 5.78 -17.71 -1.07
N ALA A 122 4.55 -17.45 -1.53
CA ALA A 122 4.27 -16.72 -2.77
C ALA A 122 4.39 -15.18 -2.63
N GLY A 123 4.73 -14.67 -1.45
CA GLY A 123 4.97 -13.24 -1.21
C GLY A 123 3.79 -12.46 -0.61
N ILE A 124 2.71 -13.13 -0.21
CA ILE A 124 1.56 -12.48 0.44
C ILE A 124 1.82 -12.37 1.96
N ALA A 125 1.73 -11.17 2.51
CA ALA A 125 1.94 -10.96 3.94
C ALA A 125 0.86 -11.65 4.78
N LEU A 126 1.26 -12.30 5.89
CA LEU A 126 0.35 -13.09 6.74
C LEU A 126 -0.87 -12.32 7.23
N ASN A 127 -0.71 -11.02 7.50
CA ASN A 127 -1.80 -10.13 7.94
C ASN A 127 -2.80 -9.79 6.83
N LYS A 128 -2.44 -10.00 5.56
CA LYS A 128 -3.33 -9.81 4.39
C LYS A 128 -4.09 -11.07 4.02
N ILE A 129 -3.56 -12.25 4.33
CA ILE A 129 -4.18 -13.53 3.96
C ILE A 129 -5.53 -13.72 4.66
N ASN A 130 -5.63 -13.45 5.97
CA ASN A 130 -6.87 -13.69 6.71
C ASN A 130 -8.06 -12.84 6.21
N PRO A 131 -7.90 -11.53 5.95
CA PRO A 131 -8.95 -10.74 5.31
C PRO A 131 -9.38 -11.27 3.93
N LEU A 132 -8.42 -11.63 3.07
CA LEU A 132 -8.72 -12.16 1.73
C LEU A 132 -9.46 -13.50 1.79
N LEU A 133 -9.18 -14.34 2.79
CA LEU A 133 -9.93 -15.57 3.01
C LEU A 133 -11.36 -15.31 3.48
N ALA A 134 -11.58 -14.31 4.34
CA ALA A 134 -12.92 -13.94 4.76
C ALA A 134 -13.77 -13.45 3.58
N GLU A 135 -13.19 -12.62 2.71
CA GLU A 135 -13.82 -12.16 1.47
C GLU A 135 -14.20 -13.34 0.55
N LEU A 136 -13.30 -14.32 0.37
CA LEU A 136 -13.59 -15.49 -0.46
C LEU A 136 -14.68 -16.40 0.12
N ILE A 137 -14.83 -16.45 1.44
CA ILE A 137 -15.91 -17.20 2.11
C ILE A 137 -17.23 -16.45 1.98
N GLU A 138 -17.23 -15.12 2.12
CA GLU A 138 -18.41 -14.28 1.96
C GLU A 138 -18.98 -14.35 0.53
N VAL A 139 -18.11 -14.42 -0.48
CA VAL A 139 -18.49 -14.59 -1.90
C VAL A 139 -18.76 -16.07 -2.25
N GLU A 140 -18.79 -16.97 -1.28
CA GLU A 140 -19.02 -18.42 -1.44
C GLU A 140 -18.08 -19.11 -2.46
N ARG A 141 -16.90 -18.52 -2.70
CA ARG A 141 -15.84 -19.12 -3.53
C ARG A 141 -14.98 -20.11 -2.75
N LEU A 142 -14.96 -19.98 -1.42
CA LEU A 142 -14.35 -20.92 -0.49
C LEU A 142 -15.34 -21.29 0.59
N PHE A 143 -15.31 -22.55 1.00
CA PHE A 143 -16.14 -23.09 2.08
C PHE A 143 -15.25 -23.56 3.23
N ASP A 144 -15.71 -23.32 4.46
CA ASP A 144 -15.05 -23.76 5.68
C ASP A 144 -15.54 -25.15 6.10
N TRP A 145 -14.63 -26.12 6.04
CA TRP A 145 -14.88 -27.48 6.47
C TRP A 145 -14.30 -27.64 7.87
N GLN A 146 -15.17 -27.78 8.87
CA GLN A 146 -14.75 -28.05 10.24
C GLN A 146 -14.60 -29.56 10.44
N GLU A 147 -13.39 -29.99 10.83
CA GLU A 147 -13.09 -31.36 11.26
C GLU A 147 -12.92 -31.40 12.78
N LYS A 148 -13.72 -32.22 13.45
CA LYS A 148 -13.66 -32.37 14.91
C LYS A 148 -12.31 -32.93 15.32
N ARG A 149 -11.62 -32.22 16.22
CA ARG A 149 -10.36 -32.67 16.83
C ARG A 149 -10.63 -33.09 18.28
N SER A 150 -10.02 -34.18 18.72
CA SER A 150 -10.13 -34.60 20.12
C SER A 150 -9.38 -33.61 21.02
N GLY A 151 -10.06 -33.10 22.05
CA GLY A 151 -9.47 -32.27 23.11
C GLY A 151 -9.03 -30.86 22.70
N THR A 152 -9.38 -30.36 21.50
CA THR A 152 -9.01 -29.01 21.03
C THR A 152 -10.03 -28.52 19.99
N ASN A 153 -9.99 -27.22 19.67
CA ASN A 153 -10.80 -26.62 18.62
C ASN A 153 -10.74 -27.40 17.29
N PRO A 154 -11.86 -27.45 16.53
CA PRO A 154 -11.91 -28.11 15.23
C PRO A 154 -10.84 -27.59 14.28
N ARG A 155 -10.30 -28.48 13.45
CA ARG A 155 -9.39 -28.09 12.38
C ARG A 155 -10.20 -27.46 11.26
N ILE A 156 -9.83 -26.24 10.87
CA ILE A 156 -10.45 -25.54 9.74
C ILE A 156 -9.73 -25.96 8.46
N MET A 157 -10.48 -26.61 7.59
CA MET A 157 -10.09 -26.99 6.24
C MET A 157 -10.82 -26.05 5.26
N LEU A 158 -10.15 -25.64 4.18
CA LEU A 158 -10.70 -24.74 3.17
C LEU A 158 -10.82 -25.50 1.86
N SER A 159 -12.00 -25.44 1.23
CA SER A 159 -12.32 -26.12 -0.02
C SER A 159 -13.00 -25.16 -0.99
N ARG A 160 -12.89 -25.42 -2.29
CA ARG A 160 -13.67 -24.72 -3.33
C ARG A 160 -15.11 -25.22 -3.45
N HIS A 161 -15.41 -26.35 -2.81
CA HIS A 161 -16.72 -26.99 -2.86
C HIS A 161 -17.37 -27.03 -1.48
N PRO A 162 -18.72 -26.96 -1.41
CA PRO A 162 -19.44 -27.12 -0.16
C PRO A 162 -19.18 -28.52 0.42
N LYS A 163 -19.25 -28.63 1.74
CA LYS A 163 -19.02 -29.90 2.43
C LYS A 163 -20.14 -30.88 2.07
N PRO A 164 -19.84 -32.09 1.56
CA PRO A 164 -20.87 -33.07 1.25
C PRO A 164 -21.65 -33.46 2.51
N GLU A 165 -22.96 -33.66 2.34
CA GLU A 165 -23.95 -33.89 3.42
C GLU A 165 -23.58 -35.10 4.31
N SER A 166 -22.83 -36.07 3.78
CA SER A 166 -22.34 -37.26 4.49
C SER A 166 -21.35 -36.96 5.61
N ASP A 167 -20.61 -35.83 5.51
CA ASP A 167 -19.58 -35.43 6.48
C ASP A 167 -20.03 -34.26 7.37
N MET A 168 -21.26 -33.78 7.21
CA MET A 168 -21.84 -32.78 8.10
C MET A 168 -21.99 -33.39 9.49
N ILE A 169 -21.35 -32.75 10.47
CA ILE A 169 -21.43 -33.15 11.87
C ILE A 169 -22.88 -32.93 12.30
N LYS A 170 -23.62 -34.03 12.50
CA LYS A 170 -24.91 -34.00 13.22
C LYS A 170 -24.70 -33.62 14.68
#